data_AF-A0A532DQA3-F1
#
_entry.id   AF-A0A532DQA3-F1
#
_cell.length_a   1.000
_cell.length_b   1.000
_cell.length_c   1.000
_cell.angle_alpha   90.00
_cell.angle_beta   90.00
_cell.angle_gamma   90.00
#
_symmetry.space_group_name_H-M   'P 1'
#
loop_
_entity.id
_entity.type
_entity.pdbx_description
1 polymer ?
#
loop_
_entity_poly.entity_id
_entity_poly.type
_entity_poly.pdbx_seq_one_letter_code
_entity_poly.pdbx_strand_id
1 'polypeptide(L)'
;MSDGRTDKRRVMVVFVAWLLGWGIAQIGSAPSASAQPVGGRVSATATLSVLGGTVQHVTNGSTQAQPARDGMDLAIGDRVLTGPKSTAVITFLDGSTVTVQPDSDVQVKKADITPKKSTISVKINLGVVWARVVRLADPKSSLSLESNTATATVHDGLIGGEMSPDHFMCWTMAGPVTVTDPQGQVLMVLLPGEKTLVQPNGKNQPAPAAFSVNQSTLRVTASAGVLPLVVMDDGARVAGFVAPTIEVNHVFGSLTQANEDGTHVVQVPAGAPGPFTVVVEGVREGAFTLTLIGSFKGAKVYEQQLSGSIKKGERMKTAVTQQLDPATAAERPTARLQGGNAAPLETHTGPLPGKVLLSPMELQAVGGM
;
A
#
# COMPACT_ATOMS: atom_id res chain seq x y z
N MET A 1 22.92 -62.55 -37.12
CA MET A 1 22.21 -62.27 -38.39
C MET A 1 21.13 -61.23 -38.10
N SER A 2 21.04 -60.08 -38.80
CA SER A 2 20.88 -59.86 -40.26
C SER A 2 19.42 -60.10 -40.68
N ASP A 3 18.71 -59.22 -41.40
CA ASP A 3 18.88 -57.81 -41.82
C ASP A 3 17.47 -57.31 -42.32
N GLY A 4 17.27 -56.04 -42.70
CA GLY A 4 15.99 -55.61 -43.29
C GLY A 4 15.67 -54.11 -43.38
N ARG A 5 16.55 -53.28 -43.96
CA ARG A 5 16.22 -51.88 -44.30
C ARG A 5 15.36 -51.75 -45.57
N THR A 6 14.41 -50.81 -45.59
CA THR A 6 14.15 -49.79 -46.65
C THR A 6 12.87 -48.99 -46.31
N ASP A 7 12.75 -47.66 -46.28
CA ASP A 7 13.54 -46.46 -46.66
C ASP A 7 13.30 -45.85 -48.06
N LYS A 8 12.82 -44.58 -48.08
CA LYS A 8 12.74 -43.60 -49.20
C LYS A 8 11.77 -43.92 -50.38
N ARG A 9 11.38 -42.96 -51.24
CA ARG A 9 11.80 -41.54 -51.50
C ARG A 9 10.60 -40.59 -51.67
N ARG A 10 10.82 -39.27 -51.50
CA ARG A 10 10.07 -38.19 -52.18
C ARG A 10 10.64 -37.95 -53.59
N VAL A 11 9.82 -37.49 -54.55
CA VAL A 11 10.25 -36.76 -55.76
C VAL A 11 9.26 -35.60 -56.04
N MET A 12 9.75 -34.51 -56.64
CA MET A 12 9.02 -33.29 -57.04
C MET A 12 9.75 -32.65 -58.24
N VAL A 13 9.03 -31.96 -59.16
CA VAL A 13 9.43 -30.88 -60.13
C VAL A 13 8.55 -30.96 -61.41
N VAL A 14 7.62 -30.02 -61.72
CA VAL A 14 7.66 -28.78 -62.61
C VAL A 14 8.32 -28.97 -64.01
N PHE A 15 7.89 -28.42 -65.16
CA PHE A 15 7.02 -27.27 -65.55
C PHE A 15 5.98 -27.70 -66.67
N VAL A 16 5.27 -26.90 -67.51
CA VAL A 16 5.30 -25.46 -67.94
C VAL A 16 3.90 -24.96 -68.44
N ALA A 17 3.83 -23.85 -69.20
CA ALA A 17 2.62 -23.12 -69.69
C ALA A 17 2.28 -23.43 -71.19
N TRP A 18 1.40 -22.77 -71.99
CA TRP A 18 1.04 -21.33 -72.19
C TRP A 18 -0.43 -21.10 -72.66
N LEU A 19 -0.91 -19.85 -72.49
CA LEU A 19 -2.09 -19.11 -73.03
C LEU A 19 -3.25 -19.81 -73.80
N LEU A 20 -4.49 -19.42 -73.45
CA LEU A 20 -5.25 -18.33 -74.12
C LEU A 20 -6.45 -17.91 -73.22
N GLY A 21 -7.16 -16.81 -73.50
CA GLY A 21 -8.24 -16.35 -72.61
C GLY A 21 -9.21 -15.32 -73.20
N TRP A 22 -10.24 -14.96 -72.42
CA TRP A 22 -11.21 -13.88 -72.65
C TRP A 22 -11.71 -13.34 -71.30
N GLY A 23 -12.17 -12.09 -71.25
CA GLY A 23 -12.46 -11.36 -70.00
C GLY A 23 -13.94 -11.32 -69.60
N ILE A 24 -14.19 -11.34 -68.30
CA ILE A 24 -15.45 -10.95 -67.65
C ILE A 24 -15.11 -10.02 -66.48
N ALA A 25 -16.02 -9.09 -66.14
CA ALA A 25 -15.74 -7.96 -65.25
C ALA A 25 -15.32 -8.36 -63.81
N GLN A 26 -14.33 -7.64 -63.28
CA GLN A 26 -13.98 -7.62 -61.87
C GLN A 26 -15.06 -6.85 -61.09
N ILE A 27 -16.01 -7.57 -60.46
CA ILE A 27 -16.77 -6.98 -59.35
C ILE A 27 -15.80 -6.89 -58.17
N GLY A 28 -15.46 -5.67 -57.77
CA GLY A 28 -14.57 -5.43 -56.65
C GLY A 28 -15.19 -5.85 -55.32
N SER A 29 -14.89 -7.06 -54.85
CA SER A 29 -15.19 -7.51 -53.50
C SER A 29 -14.42 -6.66 -52.49
N ALA A 30 -15.00 -5.54 -52.07
CA ALA A 30 -14.48 -4.74 -50.98
C ALA A 30 -14.34 -5.63 -49.73
N PRO A 31 -13.21 -5.60 -49.01
CA PRO A 31 -13.10 -6.32 -47.75
C PRO A 31 -14.07 -5.70 -46.75
N SER A 32 -15.15 -6.42 -46.46
CA SER A 32 -16.08 -6.05 -45.39
C SER A 32 -15.31 -5.97 -44.08
N ALA A 33 -15.04 -4.74 -43.63
CA ALA A 33 -14.35 -4.49 -42.38
C ALA A 33 -15.25 -4.93 -41.22
N SER A 34 -15.10 -6.19 -40.81
CA SER A 34 -15.69 -6.72 -39.58
C SER A 34 -15.07 -5.95 -38.42
N ALA A 35 -15.80 -4.94 -37.94
CA ALA A 35 -15.47 -4.25 -36.71
C ALA A 35 -15.52 -5.27 -35.57
N GLN A 36 -14.36 -5.84 -35.24
CA GLN A 36 -14.21 -6.63 -34.02
C GLN A 36 -14.63 -5.71 -32.86
N PRO A 37 -15.52 -6.15 -31.97
CA PRO A 37 -15.81 -5.38 -30.77
C PRO A 37 -14.49 -5.23 -30.02
N VAL A 38 -14.02 -4.00 -29.87
CA VAL A 38 -12.83 -3.70 -29.07
C VAL A 38 -13.12 -4.23 -27.67
N GLY A 39 -12.37 -5.27 -27.27
CA GLY A 39 -12.54 -5.93 -25.98
C GLY A 39 -12.62 -4.86 -24.89
N GLY A 40 -13.68 -4.93 -24.08
CA GLY A 40 -14.10 -3.80 -23.25
C GLY A 40 -12.93 -3.20 -22.49
N ARG A 41 -12.77 -1.86 -22.58
CA ARG A 41 -11.72 -1.14 -21.85
C ARG A 41 -11.75 -1.60 -20.39
N VAL A 42 -10.70 -2.30 -19.96
CA VAL A 42 -10.48 -2.60 -18.56
C VAL A 42 -10.31 -1.26 -17.87
N SER A 43 -11.37 -0.79 -17.22
CA SER A 43 -11.36 0.44 -16.45
C SER A 43 -10.49 0.22 -15.22
N ALA A 44 -9.24 0.65 -15.30
CA ALA A 44 -8.31 0.65 -14.18
C ALA A 44 -8.98 1.28 -12.95
N THR A 45 -8.99 0.56 -11.83
CA THR A 45 -9.65 1.00 -10.58
C THR A 45 -8.66 1.33 -9.47
N ALA A 46 -7.46 0.77 -9.58
CA ALA A 46 -6.29 1.07 -8.76
C ALA A 46 -5.03 0.78 -9.57
N THR A 47 -3.89 1.28 -9.10
CA THR A 47 -2.56 0.97 -9.63
C THR A 47 -1.77 0.17 -8.60
N LEU A 48 -1.12 -0.92 -9.04
CA LEU A 48 -0.28 -1.78 -8.22
C LEU A 48 1.18 -1.30 -8.23
N SER A 49 1.70 -1.08 -7.04
CA SER A 49 3.07 -0.65 -6.76
C SER A 49 3.85 -1.80 -6.14
N VAL A 50 5.03 -2.14 -6.67
CA VAL A 50 5.94 -3.11 -6.05
C VAL A 50 7.00 -2.35 -5.26
N LEU A 51 6.96 -2.47 -3.93
CA LEU A 51 7.97 -1.86 -3.04
C LEU A 51 9.19 -2.77 -2.87
N GLY A 52 9.01 -4.09 -2.91
CA GLY A 52 10.10 -5.05 -2.86
C GLY A 52 9.64 -6.51 -2.92
N GLY A 53 10.60 -7.41 -3.18
CA GLY A 53 10.39 -8.85 -3.26
C GLY A 53 9.63 -9.31 -4.50
N THR A 54 9.02 -10.50 -4.40
CA THR A 54 8.25 -11.14 -5.46
C THR A 54 6.76 -10.88 -5.26
N VAL A 55 6.16 -10.14 -6.19
CA VAL A 55 4.71 -9.88 -6.22
C VAL A 55 4.14 -10.52 -7.49
N GLN A 56 2.95 -11.11 -7.39
CA GLN A 56 2.24 -11.74 -8.49
C GLN A 56 0.81 -11.18 -8.62
N HIS A 57 0.32 -11.16 -9.84
CA HIS A 57 -1.05 -10.77 -10.21
C HIS A 57 -1.80 -12.01 -10.72
N VAL A 58 -3.07 -12.14 -10.36
CA VAL A 58 -4.02 -13.05 -11.02
C VAL A 58 -5.17 -12.20 -11.53
N THR A 59 -5.30 -12.12 -12.85
CA THR A 59 -6.43 -11.42 -13.50
C THR A 59 -7.76 -12.06 -13.11
N ASN A 60 -8.82 -11.26 -12.97
CA ASN A 60 -10.17 -11.75 -12.71
C ASN A 60 -10.57 -12.90 -13.68
N GLY A 61 -11.12 -13.99 -13.14
CA GLY A 61 -11.47 -15.21 -13.88
C GLY A 61 -10.29 -16.15 -14.21
N SER A 62 -9.04 -15.72 -14.02
CA SER A 62 -7.86 -16.58 -14.16
C SER A 62 -7.57 -17.38 -12.88
N THR A 63 -6.92 -18.53 -13.05
CA THR A 63 -6.23 -19.26 -11.97
C THR A 63 -4.70 -19.18 -12.08
N GLN A 64 -4.18 -18.69 -13.21
CA GLN A 64 -2.75 -18.55 -13.46
C GLN A 64 -2.25 -17.22 -12.88
N ALA A 65 -1.33 -17.32 -11.92
CA ALA A 65 -0.57 -16.18 -11.42
C ALA A 65 0.57 -15.80 -12.39
N GLN A 66 0.82 -14.51 -12.53
CA GLN A 66 1.84 -13.93 -13.38
C GLN A 66 2.70 -12.95 -12.55
N PRO A 67 3.99 -12.73 -12.86
CA PRO A 67 4.79 -11.72 -12.18
C PRO A 67 4.15 -10.33 -12.33
N ALA A 68 3.85 -9.69 -11.21
CA ALA A 68 3.29 -8.34 -11.20
C ALA A 68 4.32 -7.34 -11.75
N ARG A 69 3.86 -6.34 -12.47
CA ARG A 69 4.69 -5.21 -12.90
C ARG A 69 4.42 -4.03 -12.01
N ASP A 70 5.46 -3.28 -11.72
CA ASP A 70 5.32 -2.02 -11.01
C ASP A 70 4.58 -0.97 -11.86
N GLY A 71 3.65 -0.25 -11.24
CA GLY A 71 2.81 0.72 -11.94
C GLY A 71 1.74 0.11 -12.85
N MET A 72 1.41 -1.18 -12.70
CA MET A 72 0.35 -1.81 -13.50
C MET A 72 -1.04 -1.52 -12.95
N ASP A 73 -2.02 -1.40 -13.85
CA ASP A 73 -3.43 -1.25 -13.46
C ASP A 73 -4.02 -2.53 -12.87
N LEU A 74 -4.98 -2.38 -11.95
CA LEU A 74 -5.82 -3.43 -11.39
C LEU A 74 -7.30 -3.20 -11.68
N ALA A 75 -7.98 -4.28 -12.05
CA ALA A 75 -9.42 -4.35 -12.29
C ALA A 75 -10.17 -4.95 -11.09
N ILE A 76 -11.49 -4.76 -11.06
CA ILE A 76 -12.36 -5.45 -10.10
C ILE A 76 -12.33 -6.96 -10.37
N GLY A 77 -12.07 -7.72 -9.31
CA GLY A 77 -11.90 -9.16 -9.27
C GLY A 77 -10.45 -9.65 -9.41
N ASP A 78 -9.50 -8.78 -9.74
CA ASP A 78 -8.08 -9.11 -9.77
C ASP A 78 -7.55 -9.42 -8.36
N ARG A 79 -6.57 -10.31 -8.28
CA ARG A 79 -5.83 -10.63 -7.06
C ARG A 79 -4.37 -10.20 -7.13
N VAL A 80 -3.84 -9.83 -5.96
CA VAL A 80 -2.42 -9.54 -5.72
C VAL A 80 -1.91 -10.52 -4.67
N LEU A 81 -0.81 -11.19 -4.98
CA LEU A 81 -0.16 -12.15 -4.08
C LEU A 81 1.27 -11.69 -3.81
N THR A 82 1.66 -11.64 -2.54
CA THR A 82 3.01 -11.28 -2.09
C THR A 82 3.72 -12.52 -1.56
N GLY A 83 4.97 -12.73 -1.99
CA GLY A 83 5.82 -13.78 -1.44
C GLY A 83 6.50 -13.40 -0.12
N PRO A 84 7.39 -14.26 0.39
CA PRO A 84 8.22 -13.95 1.56
C PRO A 84 9.00 -12.65 1.36
N LYS A 85 9.08 -11.83 2.42
CA LYS A 85 9.76 -10.51 2.42
C LYS A 85 9.32 -9.56 1.29
N SER A 86 8.14 -9.76 0.71
CA SER A 86 7.63 -8.98 -0.40
C SER A 86 6.59 -7.96 0.07
N THR A 87 6.46 -6.82 -0.60
CA THR A 87 5.49 -5.79 -0.19
C THR A 87 5.01 -5.01 -1.40
N ALA A 88 3.69 -4.78 -1.44
CA ALA A 88 3.03 -4.05 -2.50
C ALA A 88 2.08 -2.99 -1.95
N VAL A 89 1.76 -1.97 -2.75
CA VAL A 89 0.74 -0.97 -2.44
C VAL A 89 -0.24 -0.88 -3.59
N ILE A 90 -1.52 -1.05 -3.30
CA ILE A 90 -2.63 -0.82 -4.22
C ILE A 90 -3.12 0.61 -3.98
N THR A 91 -2.91 1.51 -4.93
CA THR A 91 -3.36 2.91 -4.86
C THR A 91 -4.63 3.08 -5.68
N PHE A 92 -5.76 3.36 -5.03
CA PHE A 92 -7.04 3.59 -5.69
C PHE A 92 -7.13 5.02 -6.27
N LEU A 93 -8.04 5.22 -7.23
CA LEU A 93 -8.18 6.49 -7.94
C LEU A 93 -8.54 7.70 -7.05
N ASP A 94 -9.09 7.47 -5.86
CA ASP A 94 -9.41 8.49 -4.86
C ASP A 94 -8.19 8.94 -4.03
N GLY A 95 -7.10 8.17 -3.99
CA GLY A 95 -5.97 8.38 -3.07
C GLY A 95 -5.97 7.45 -1.85
N SER A 96 -7.01 6.61 -1.68
CA SER A 96 -6.96 5.52 -0.69
C SER A 96 -5.90 4.50 -1.11
N THR A 97 -5.10 4.03 -0.17
CA THR A 97 -4.06 3.00 -0.44
C THR A 97 -4.26 1.78 0.44
N VAL A 98 -3.99 0.59 -0.10
CA VAL A 98 -3.95 -0.67 0.66
C VAL A 98 -2.56 -1.27 0.49
N THR A 99 -1.80 -1.30 1.58
CA THR A 99 -0.46 -1.90 1.61
C THR A 99 -0.57 -3.38 1.99
N VAL A 100 -0.13 -4.25 1.08
CA VAL A 100 -0.13 -5.71 1.22
C VAL A 100 1.24 -6.14 1.76
N GLN A 101 1.26 -6.77 2.94
CA GLN A 101 2.47 -7.27 3.61
C GLN A 101 3.00 -8.56 2.94
N PRO A 102 4.13 -9.15 3.38
CA PRO A 102 4.57 -10.45 2.90
C PRO A 102 3.52 -11.56 3.03
N ASP A 103 3.68 -12.63 2.25
CA ASP A 103 2.96 -13.90 2.42
C ASP A 103 1.42 -13.76 2.45
N SER A 104 0.89 -12.83 1.63
CA SER A 104 -0.51 -12.41 1.64
C SER A 104 -1.18 -12.55 0.26
N ASP A 105 -2.51 -12.73 0.25
CA ASP A 105 -3.35 -12.88 -0.95
C ASP A 105 -4.62 -12.03 -0.79
N VAL A 106 -4.79 -11.05 -1.67
CA VAL A 106 -5.88 -10.06 -1.61
C VAL A 106 -6.59 -9.95 -2.95
N GLN A 107 -7.89 -9.64 -2.93
CA GLN A 107 -8.70 -9.39 -4.13
C GLN A 107 -9.32 -7.98 -4.09
N VAL A 108 -9.21 -7.22 -5.19
CA VAL A 108 -10.00 -6.00 -5.37
C VAL A 108 -11.46 -6.40 -5.62
N LYS A 109 -12.31 -6.28 -4.60
CA LYS A 109 -13.71 -6.72 -4.66
C LYS A 109 -14.63 -5.68 -5.28
N LYS A 110 -14.34 -4.40 -5.03
CA LYS A 110 -15.16 -3.27 -5.45
C LYS A 110 -14.34 -1.98 -5.47
N ALA A 111 -14.65 -1.08 -6.40
CA ALA A 111 -14.07 0.25 -6.48
C ALA A 111 -15.02 1.20 -7.24
N ASP A 112 -16.18 1.52 -6.65
CA ASP A 112 -17.12 2.51 -7.21
C ASP A 112 -16.60 3.91 -6.87
N ILE A 113 -15.72 4.47 -7.70
CA ILE A 113 -15.05 5.75 -7.44
C ILE A 113 -15.62 6.86 -8.34
N THR A 114 -16.01 7.98 -7.73
CA THR A 114 -16.51 9.19 -8.39
C THR A 114 -15.91 10.44 -7.73
N PRO A 115 -15.89 11.62 -8.38
CA PRO A 115 -15.35 12.85 -7.79
C PRO A 115 -16.05 13.39 -6.52
N LYS A 116 -17.09 12.70 -6.01
CA LYS A 116 -17.79 13.06 -4.78
C LYS A 116 -17.86 11.93 -3.75
N LYS A 117 -17.82 10.68 -4.21
CA LYS A 117 -18.01 9.47 -3.39
C LYS A 117 -17.12 8.33 -3.88
N SER A 118 -16.49 7.63 -2.93
CA SER A 118 -15.75 6.38 -3.17
C SER A 118 -16.40 5.23 -2.40
N THR A 119 -16.50 4.04 -2.98
CA THR A 119 -16.88 2.82 -2.25
C THR A 119 -15.98 1.67 -2.69
N ILE A 120 -14.97 1.40 -1.87
CA ILE A 120 -13.92 0.40 -2.11
C ILE A 120 -14.15 -0.81 -1.19
N SER A 121 -13.99 -2.01 -1.75
CA SER A 121 -13.83 -3.24 -0.96
C SER A 121 -12.57 -3.98 -1.42
N VAL A 122 -11.77 -4.42 -0.45
CA VAL A 122 -10.68 -5.39 -0.68
C VAL A 122 -10.92 -6.60 0.21
N LYS A 123 -10.97 -7.79 -0.41
CA LYS A 123 -11.02 -9.05 0.34
C LYS A 123 -9.61 -9.52 0.64
N ILE A 124 -9.39 -9.94 1.88
CA ILE A 124 -8.19 -10.62 2.34
C ILE A 124 -8.51 -12.11 2.34
N ASN A 125 -7.81 -12.88 1.50
CA ASN A 125 -7.94 -14.34 1.47
C ASN A 125 -6.96 -14.98 2.47
N LEU A 126 -5.76 -14.39 2.60
CA LEU A 126 -4.70 -14.80 3.52
C LEU A 126 -3.77 -13.60 3.80
N GLY A 127 -3.16 -13.57 4.98
CA GLY A 127 -2.09 -12.64 5.33
C GLY A 127 -2.59 -11.28 5.83
N VAL A 128 -1.74 -10.26 5.75
CA VAL A 128 -1.89 -8.97 6.44
C VAL A 128 -1.99 -7.82 5.45
N VAL A 129 -3.01 -6.96 5.65
CA VAL A 129 -3.14 -5.68 4.97
C VAL A 129 -3.40 -4.55 5.96
N TRP A 130 -3.14 -3.34 5.51
CA TRP A 130 -3.57 -2.11 6.17
C TRP A 130 -3.77 -1.02 5.13
N ALA A 131 -4.69 -0.11 5.40
CA ALA A 131 -5.20 0.84 4.43
C ALA A 131 -5.27 2.27 4.99
N ARG A 132 -4.64 3.22 4.28
CA ARG A 132 -4.90 4.65 4.44
C ARG A 132 -6.14 4.97 3.61
N VAL A 133 -7.14 5.56 4.24
CA VAL A 133 -8.41 5.90 3.59
C VAL A 133 -8.55 7.41 3.60
N VAL A 134 -8.55 8.01 2.41
CA VAL A 134 -8.62 9.48 2.28
C VAL A 134 -9.97 10.01 2.77
N ARG A 135 -9.95 11.16 3.43
CA ARG A 135 -11.18 11.80 3.89
C ARG A 135 -11.92 12.45 2.72
N LEU A 136 -13.03 11.86 2.33
CA LEU A 136 -13.91 12.35 1.27
C LEU A 136 -15.08 13.17 1.84
N ALA A 137 -15.77 13.91 0.96
CA ALA A 137 -16.81 14.87 1.33
C ALA A 137 -18.22 14.27 1.43
N ASP A 138 -18.53 13.18 0.72
CA ASP A 138 -19.78 12.43 0.92
C ASP A 138 -19.60 11.45 2.09
N PRO A 139 -20.35 11.59 3.21
CA PRO A 139 -20.27 10.69 4.37
C PRO A 139 -20.72 9.25 4.08
N LYS A 140 -21.21 8.97 2.87
CA LYS A 140 -21.48 7.62 2.37
C LYS A 140 -20.28 6.99 1.65
N SER A 141 -19.12 7.65 1.68
CA SER A 141 -17.86 7.09 1.20
C SER A 141 -17.34 6.04 2.19
N SER A 142 -16.67 5.00 1.71
CA SER A 142 -16.13 3.96 2.59
C SER A 142 -15.07 3.10 1.92
N LEU A 143 -14.13 2.62 2.73
CA LEU A 143 -13.29 1.47 2.40
C LEU A 143 -13.59 0.31 3.36
N SER A 144 -13.77 -0.88 2.79
CA SER A 144 -14.04 -2.12 3.50
C SER A 144 -12.92 -3.13 3.32
N LEU A 145 -12.46 -3.72 4.44
CA LEU A 145 -11.63 -4.92 4.45
C LEU A 145 -12.53 -6.13 4.73
N GLU A 146 -12.72 -6.97 3.72
CA GLU A 146 -13.59 -8.15 3.74
C GLU A 146 -12.78 -9.43 4.04
N SER A 147 -13.35 -10.35 4.81
CA SER A 147 -12.82 -11.71 4.99
C SER A 147 -13.89 -12.76 4.64
N ASN A 148 -13.72 -14.01 5.10
CA ASN A 148 -14.80 -15.01 5.06
C ASN A 148 -15.73 -14.94 6.29
N THR A 149 -15.35 -14.18 7.33
CA THR A 149 -16.02 -14.21 8.64
C THR A 149 -16.57 -12.86 9.09
N ALA A 150 -16.10 -11.76 8.49
CA ALA A 150 -16.55 -10.40 8.78
C ALA A 150 -16.12 -9.39 7.72
N THR A 151 -16.68 -8.19 7.82
CA THR A 151 -16.23 -6.98 7.10
C THR A 151 -15.88 -5.91 8.12
N ALA A 152 -14.72 -5.26 7.95
CA ALA A 152 -14.30 -4.11 8.74
C ALA A 152 -14.31 -2.86 7.85
N THR A 153 -15.20 -1.92 8.13
CA THR A 153 -15.51 -0.76 7.28
C THR A 153 -15.17 0.56 7.97
N VAL A 154 -14.54 1.48 7.25
CA VAL A 154 -14.21 2.84 7.70
C VAL A 154 -14.62 3.88 6.66
N HIS A 155 -14.93 5.11 7.12
CA HIS A 155 -15.15 6.26 6.23
C HIS A 155 -13.81 6.90 5.81
N ASP A 156 -12.99 7.27 6.80
CA ASP A 156 -11.66 7.88 6.63
C ASP A 156 -10.73 7.48 7.79
N GLY A 157 -9.41 7.48 7.54
CA GLY A 157 -8.39 7.18 8.55
C GLY A 157 -7.45 6.04 8.18
N LEU A 158 -7.15 5.15 9.13
CA LEU A 158 -6.09 4.15 9.01
C LEU A 158 -6.51 2.82 9.68
N ILE A 159 -6.96 1.87 8.86
CA ILE A 159 -7.51 0.56 9.24
C ILE A 159 -6.53 -0.57 8.87
N GLY A 160 -6.66 -1.75 9.47
CA GLY A 160 -6.06 -2.95 8.91
C GLY A 160 -6.76 -4.25 9.29
N GLY A 161 -6.34 -5.33 8.62
CA GLY A 161 -6.90 -6.66 8.78
C GLY A 161 -5.88 -7.76 8.47
N GLU A 162 -5.98 -8.86 9.22
CA GLU A 162 -5.19 -10.07 9.08
C GLU A 162 -6.13 -11.26 8.95
N MET A 163 -5.98 -12.05 7.89
CA MET A 163 -6.71 -13.30 7.69
C MET A 163 -5.75 -14.48 7.80
N SER A 164 -5.97 -15.34 8.79
CA SER A 164 -5.35 -16.66 8.89
C SER A 164 -6.39 -17.75 8.61
N PRO A 165 -6.01 -19.04 8.51
CA PRO A 165 -6.98 -20.13 8.36
C PRO A 165 -8.03 -20.19 9.48
N ASP A 166 -7.65 -19.79 10.69
CA ASP A 166 -8.47 -19.98 11.92
C ASP A 166 -9.24 -18.72 12.33
N HIS A 167 -8.80 -17.52 11.92
CA HIS A 167 -9.37 -16.27 12.40
C HIS A 167 -9.17 -15.08 11.44
N PHE A 168 -10.03 -14.08 11.61
CA PHE A 168 -9.84 -12.72 11.08
C PHE A 168 -9.59 -11.75 12.24
N MET A 169 -8.45 -11.08 12.25
CA MET A 169 -8.17 -9.97 13.18
C MET A 169 -8.30 -8.64 12.41
N CYS A 170 -8.88 -7.61 13.02
CA CYS A 170 -8.93 -6.27 12.44
C CYS A 170 -8.70 -5.19 13.50
N TRP A 171 -8.24 -4.01 13.07
CA TRP A 171 -7.81 -2.92 13.94
C TRP A 171 -7.93 -1.55 13.27
N THR A 172 -7.84 -0.49 14.07
CA THR A 172 -7.69 0.88 13.60
C THR A 172 -6.63 1.65 14.38
N MET A 173 -5.92 2.53 13.69
CA MET A 173 -5.00 3.54 14.22
C MET A 173 -5.54 4.96 14.10
N ALA A 174 -6.52 5.19 13.21
CA ALA A 174 -7.22 6.47 13.02
C ALA A 174 -8.59 6.22 12.37
N GLY A 175 -9.61 6.98 12.79
CA GLY A 175 -11.01 6.77 12.36
C GLY A 175 -11.69 5.57 13.06
N PRO A 176 -13.01 5.65 13.36
CA PRO A 176 -13.76 4.55 13.94
C PRO A 176 -14.11 3.49 12.88
N VAL A 177 -13.93 2.21 13.20
CA VAL A 177 -14.19 1.10 12.29
C VAL A 177 -15.42 0.32 12.73
N THR A 178 -16.40 0.18 11.85
CA THR A 178 -17.55 -0.70 12.09
C THR A 178 -17.21 -2.11 11.62
N VAL A 179 -17.37 -3.10 12.50
CA VAL A 179 -17.15 -4.51 12.19
C VAL A 179 -18.51 -5.21 12.09
N THR A 180 -18.79 -5.84 10.94
CA THR A 180 -20.03 -6.61 10.71
C THR A 180 -19.74 -8.08 10.43
N ASP A 181 -20.71 -8.95 10.69
CA ASP A 181 -20.70 -10.32 10.19
C ASP A 181 -20.98 -10.38 8.66
N PRO A 182 -20.94 -11.57 8.02
CA PRO A 182 -21.24 -11.74 6.60
C PRO A 182 -22.72 -11.49 6.21
N GLN A 183 -23.61 -11.31 7.20
CA GLN A 183 -25.02 -10.96 7.02
C GLN A 183 -25.25 -9.44 7.14
N GLY A 184 -24.22 -8.67 7.51
CA GLY A 184 -24.29 -7.22 7.72
C GLY A 184 -24.76 -6.79 9.12
N GLN A 185 -24.89 -7.72 10.07
CA GLN A 185 -25.13 -7.37 11.47
C GLN A 185 -23.87 -6.77 12.08
N VAL A 186 -23.98 -5.59 12.69
CA VAL A 186 -22.89 -4.95 13.43
C VAL A 186 -22.53 -5.80 14.65
N LEU A 187 -21.28 -6.25 14.71
CA LEU A 187 -20.71 -6.98 15.82
C LEU A 187 -20.13 -6.03 16.87
N MET A 188 -19.42 -4.99 16.43
CA MET A 188 -18.85 -3.93 17.28
C MET A 188 -18.39 -2.72 16.45
N VAL A 189 -17.98 -1.66 17.14
CA VAL A 189 -17.18 -0.56 16.57
C VAL A 189 -15.83 -0.54 17.30
N LEU A 190 -14.74 -0.38 16.56
CA LEU A 190 -13.39 -0.18 17.10
C LEU A 190 -13.03 1.32 17.07
N LEU A 191 -12.37 1.80 18.12
CA LEU A 191 -11.84 3.14 18.24
C LEU A 191 -10.32 3.18 17.94
N PRO A 192 -9.75 4.34 17.53
CA PRO A 192 -8.32 4.47 17.23
C PRO A 192 -7.41 3.92 18.34
N GLY A 193 -6.55 2.96 17.99
CA GLY A 193 -5.71 2.21 18.92
C GLY A 193 -6.29 0.85 19.36
N GLU A 194 -7.45 0.44 18.87
CA GLU A 194 -8.08 -0.85 19.18
C GLU A 194 -7.97 -1.89 18.06
N LYS A 195 -8.04 -3.16 18.47
CA LYS A 195 -8.20 -4.36 17.62
C LYS A 195 -9.26 -5.30 18.18
N THR A 196 -9.78 -6.19 17.33
CA THR A 196 -10.55 -7.36 17.73
C THR A 196 -10.19 -8.60 16.92
N LEU A 197 -10.53 -9.77 17.46
CA LEU A 197 -10.39 -11.08 16.83
C LEU A 197 -11.79 -11.62 16.54
N VAL A 198 -12.21 -11.62 15.27
CA VAL A 198 -13.57 -11.99 14.89
C VAL A 198 -13.70 -13.51 14.75
N GLN A 199 -14.51 -14.10 15.61
CA GLN A 199 -14.83 -15.53 15.59
C GLN A 199 -15.77 -15.86 14.42
N PRO A 200 -15.54 -16.97 13.67
CA PRO A 200 -16.33 -17.34 12.48
C PRO A 200 -17.84 -17.58 12.70
N ASN A 201 -18.29 -17.68 13.95
CA ASN A 201 -19.67 -18.04 14.33
C ASN A 201 -20.56 -16.82 14.63
N GLY A 202 -20.04 -15.59 14.53
CA GLY A 202 -20.73 -14.34 14.86
C GLY A 202 -20.98 -14.10 16.37
N LYS A 203 -20.73 -15.08 17.25
CA LYS A 203 -21.19 -15.08 18.64
C LYS A 203 -20.02 -15.00 19.62
N ASN A 204 -20.30 -14.41 20.80
CA ASN A 204 -19.32 -14.25 21.88
C ASN A 204 -18.00 -13.61 21.40
N GLN A 205 -18.11 -12.59 20.53
CA GLN A 205 -16.96 -11.84 20.06
C GLN A 205 -16.22 -11.22 21.25
N PRO A 206 -14.87 -11.25 21.28
CA PRO A 206 -14.11 -10.64 22.35
C PRO A 206 -14.30 -9.12 22.35
N ALA A 207 -14.25 -8.52 23.54
CA ALA A 207 -14.18 -7.07 23.65
C ALA A 207 -12.94 -6.52 22.91
N PRO A 208 -13.00 -5.29 22.35
CA PRO A 208 -11.84 -4.64 21.78
C PRO A 208 -10.65 -4.59 22.75
N ALA A 209 -9.45 -4.76 22.23
CA ALA A 209 -8.20 -4.73 22.97
C ALA A 209 -7.20 -3.79 22.30
N ALA A 210 -6.19 -3.31 23.03
CA ALA A 210 -5.18 -2.41 22.46
C ALA A 210 -4.43 -3.05 21.28
N PHE A 211 -4.33 -2.30 20.17
CA PHE A 211 -3.51 -2.63 19.01
C PHE A 211 -2.10 -2.05 19.17
N SER A 212 -1.09 -2.84 18.82
CA SER A 212 0.30 -2.39 18.75
C SER A 212 1.10 -3.38 17.91
N VAL A 213 1.83 -2.90 16.91
CA VAL A 213 2.68 -3.76 16.04
C VAL A 213 4.01 -4.07 16.73
N ASN A 214 4.64 -3.07 17.34
CA ASN A 214 5.82 -3.22 18.18
C ASN A 214 5.59 -2.59 19.54
N GLN A 215 6.13 -3.19 20.59
CA GLN A 215 6.16 -2.61 21.93
C GLN A 215 7.00 -1.33 21.98
N SER A 216 8.01 -1.17 21.13
CA SER A 216 8.80 0.06 21.00
C SER A 216 8.39 0.88 19.78
N THR A 217 8.25 2.20 19.94
CA THR A 217 7.86 3.14 18.88
C THR A 217 8.67 4.44 18.93
N LEU A 218 8.87 5.04 17.75
CA LEU A 218 9.48 6.35 17.56
C LEU A 218 8.40 7.30 17.05
N ARG A 219 8.11 8.36 17.80
CA ARG A 219 7.22 9.46 17.40
C ARG A 219 8.04 10.69 17.08
N VAL A 220 7.85 11.19 15.87
CA VAL A 220 8.37 12.45 15.32
C VAL A 220 7.22 13.44 15.31
N THR A 221 7.38 14.60 15.96
CA THR A 221 6.40 15.70 15.91
C THR A 221 7.10 16.96 15.43
N ALA A 222 6.64 17.54 14.34
CA ALA A 222 7.28 18.67 13.68
C ALA A 222 6.36 19.90 13.63
N SER A 223 6.92 21.08 13.83
CA SER A 223 6.19 22.36 13.76
C SER A 223 5.60 22.62 12.37
N ALA A 224 4.49 23.37 12.30
CA ALA A 224 3.75 23.69 11.05
C ALA A 224 4.56 24.39 9.92
N GLY A 225 5.84 24.71 10.13
CA GLY A 225 6.74 25.17 9.06
C GLY A 225 7.38 24.05 8.23
N VAL A 226 7.29 22.79 8.66
CA VAL A 226 8.00 21.65 8.06
C VAL A 226 7.14 20.39 7.95
N LEU A 227 7.43 19.59 6.92
CA LEU A 227 6.87 18.26 6.67
C LEU A 227 7.89 17.17 7.03
N PRO A 228 7.63 16.33 8.04
CA PRO A 228 8.50 15.21 8.41
C PRO A 228 8.22 13.95 7.58
N LEU A 229 9.28 13.30 7.10
CA LEU A 229 9.26 11.99 6.44
C LEU A 229 10.29 11.07 7.12
N VAL A 230 9.84 9.95 7.66
CA VAL A 230 10.66 8.93 8.33
C VAL A 230 10.93 7.77 7.37
N VAL A 231 12.21 7.46 7.17
CA VAL A 231 12.71 6.29 6.44
C VAL A 231 13.13 5.22 7.43
N MET A 232 12.73 3.98 7.19
CA MET A 232 13.09 2.83 8.02
C MET A 232 14.53 2.37 7.81
N ASP A 233 14.97 1.45 8.67
CA ASP A 233 16.31 0.86 8.66
C ASP A 233 16.63 0.04 7.38
N ASP A 234 15.61 -0.30 6.59
CA ASP A 234 15.74 -0.92 5.26
C ASP A 234 15.90 0.09 4.10
N GLY A 235 15.75 1.39 4.34
CA GLY A 235 15.87 2.43 3.32
C GLY A 235 14.74 2.48 2.27
N ALA A 236 13.80 1.53 2.27
CA ALA A 236 12.77 1.36 1.25
C ALA A 236 11.37 1.77 1.74
N ARG A 237 11.02 1.44 2.99
CA ARG A 237 9.74 1.81 3.59
C ARG A 237 9.82 3.19 4.24
N VAL A 238 8.78 4.00 4.01
CA VAL A 238 8.67 5.37 4.50
C VAL A 238 7.29 5.65 5.12
N ALA A 239 7.24 6.53 6.11
CA ALA A 239 6.02 7.08 6.68
C ALA A 239 6.18 8.58 6.92
N GLY A 240 5.14 9.38 6.70
CA GLY A 240 5.19 10.83 6.87
C GLY A 240 4.68 11.59 5.66
N PHE A 241 5.10 12.84 5.52
CA PHE A 241 4.52 13.79 4.56
C PHE A 241 5.42 13.99 3.34
N VAL A 242 4.78 14.15 2.17
CA VAL A 242 5.45 14.45 0.89
C VAL A 242 4.88 15.70 0.21
N ALA A 243 3.71 16.16 0.65
CA ALA A 243 3.14 17.48 0.44
C ALA A 243 2.20 17.79 1.64
N PRO A 244 1.75 19.04 1.86
CA PRO A 244 0.99 19.41 3.07
C PRO A 244 -0.29 18.60 3.34
N THR A 245 -0.90 18.05 2.28
CA THR A 245 -2.13 17.25 2.35
C THR A 245 -1.92 15.78 1.95
N ILE A 246 -0.67 15.34 1.80
CA ILE A 246 -0.34 14.02 1.23
C ILE A 246 0.58 13.27 2.19
N GLU A 247 0.01 12.23 2.76
CA GLU A 247 0.63 11.36 3.76
C GLU A 247 0.96 10.02 3.11
N VAL A 248 2.18 9.55 3.33
CA VAL A 248 2.65 8.23 2.95
C VAL A 248 2.71 7.37 4.20
N ASN A 249 2.22 6.15 4.11
CA ASN A 249 2.22 5.17 5.20
C ASN A 249 2.55 3.79 4.59
N HIS A 250 3.85 3.53 4.36
CA HIS A 250 4.37 2.24 3.86
C HIS A 250 5.01 1.38 4.97
N VAL A 251 5.06 1.89 6.20
CA VAL A 251 5.62 1.21 7.38
C VAL A 251 4.50 0.59 8.21
N PHE A 252 4.30 -0.73 8.14
CA PHE A 252 3.22 -1.41 8.85
C PHE A 252 3.13 -1.01 10.34
N GLY A 253 2.00 -0.44 10.76
CA GLY A 253 1.81 0.07 12.12
C GLY A 253 2.31 1.50 12.36
N SER A 254 2.69 2.25 11.32
CA SER A 254 2.88 3.70 11.45
C SER A 254 1.57 4.44 11.60
N LEU A 255 1.64 5.67 12.10
CA LEU A 255 0.59 6.68 12.00
C LEU A 255 1.23 7.93 11.41
N THR A 256 0.59 8.52 10.41
CA THR A 256 0.91 9.87 9.92
C THR A 256 -0.36 10.70 10.05
N GLN A 257 -0.26 11.90 10.62
CA GLN A 257 -1.40 12.76 10.90
C GLN A 257 -0.97 14.23 10.98
N ALA A 258 -1.79 15.13 10.41
CA ALA A 258 -1.72 16.57 10.68
C ALA A 258 -2.69 16.94 11.81
N ASN A 259 -2.27 17.81 12.72
CA ASN A 259 -3.09 18.30 13.83
C ASN A 259 -3.74 19.66 13.50
N GLU A 260 -4.76 20.05 14.28
CA GLU A 260 -5.48 21.32 14.09
C GLU A 260 -4.61 22.57 14.33
N ASP A 261 -3.52 22.45 15.09
CA ASP A 261 -2.49 23.49 15.26
C ASP A 261 -1.48 23.55 14.11
N GLY A 262 -1.66 22.71 13.08
CA GLY A 262 -0.76 22.55 11.94
C GLY A 262 0.49 21.73 12.23
N THR A 263 0.67 21.16 13.43
CA THR A 263 1.81 20.28 13.69
C THR A 263 1.64 18.93 12.98
N HIS A 264 2.75 18.41 12.45
CA HIS A 264 2.78 17.16 11.71
C HIS A 264 3.35 16.05 12.60
N VAL A 265 2.63 14.95 12.76
CA VAL A 265 3.03 13.79 13.55
C VAL A 265 3.28 12.60 12.64
N VAL A 266 4.41 11.93 12.84
CA VAL A 266 4.71 10.60 12.31
C VAL A 266 5.12 9.70 13.46
N GLN A 267 4.46 8.56 13.62
CA GLN A 267 4.85 7.53 14.56
C GLN A 267 5.17 6.27 13.77
N VAL A 268 6.30 5.60 14.06
CA VAL A 268 6.69 4.33 13.43
C VAL A 268 6.99 3.25 14.49
N PRO A 269 6.79 1.96 14.18
CA PRO A 269 7.28 0.87 15.01
C PRO A 269 8.82 0.89 15.01
N ALA A 270 9.40 0.97 16.21
CA ALA A 270 10.82 1.23 16.42
C ALA A 270 11.44 0.10 17.25
N GLY A 271 11.26 -1.14 16.77
CA GLY A 271 11.86 -2.35 17.35
C GLY A 271 13.22 -2.72 16.75
N ALA A 272 13.91 -1.76 16.15
CA ALA A 272 15.22 -1.93 15.52
C ALA A 272 16.17 -0.82 16.02
N PRO A 273 17.51 -1.03 16.01
CA PRO A 273 18.47 -0.02 16.46
C PRO A 273 18.57 1.18 15.49
N GLY A 274 18.01 1.07 14.29
CA GLY A 274 18.15 2.06 13.22
C GLY A 274 19.41 1.84 12.37
N PRO A 275 19.91 2.89 11.68
CA PRO A 275 19.41 4.25 11.71
C PRO A 275 18.04 4.39 11.04
N PHE A 276 17.12 5.10 11.68
CA PHE A 276 15.94 5.67 11.02
C PHE A 276 16.32 7.05 10.51
N THR A 277 16.08 7.36 9.24
CA THR A 277 16.39 8.71 8.71
C THR A 277 15.14 9.56 8.76
N VAL A 278 15.15 10.65 9.53
CA VAL A 278 14.07 11.63 9.50
C VAL A 278 14.50 12.77 8.58
N VAL A 279 13.82 12.91 7.44
CA VAL A 279 13.91 14.07 6.56
C VAL A 279 12.84 15.08 6.98
N VAL A 280 13.16 16.37 6.91
CA VAL A 280 12.20 17.47 7.07
C VAL A 280 12.28 18.41 5.87
N GLU A 281 11.15 18.74 5.27
CA GLU A 281 11.04 19.68 4.15
C GLU A 281 10.30 20.95 4.57
N GLY A 282 10.84 22.13 4.27
CA GLY A 282 10.21 23.41 4.59
C GLY A 282 9.02 23.72 3.67
N VAL A 283 7.84 23.98 4.22
CA VAL A 283 6.68 24.48 3.45
C VAL A 283 6.64 26.00 3.34
N ARG A 284 7.37 26.68 4.23
CA ARG A 284 7.59 28.13 4.26
C ARG A 284 8.99 28.41 4.80
N GLU A 285 9.51 29.61 4.56
CA GLU A 285 10.72 30.07 5.23
C GLU A 285 10.45 30.38 6.71
N GLY A 286 11.36 29.96 7.60
CA GLY A 286 11.30 30.29 9.02
C GLY A 286 12.06 29.31 9.92
N ALA A 287 11.99 29.58 11.23
CA ALA A 287 12.47 28.65 12.25
C ALA A 287 11.49 27.47 12.41
N PHE A 288 12.02 26.30 12.74
CA PHE A 288 11.24 25.09 12.99
C PHE A 288 11.73 24.31 14.21
N THR A 289 10.85 23.47 14.76
CA THR A 289 11.18 22.49 15.80
C THR A 289 10.75 21.09 15.38
N LEU A 290 11.51 20.10 15.86
CA LEU A 290 11.31 18.68 15.62
C LEU A 290 11.54 17.93 16.94
N THR A 291 10.48 17.42 17.55
CA THR A 291 10.53 16.64 18.79
C THR A 291 10.48 15.16 18.47
N LEU A 292 11.49 14.42 18.93
CA LEU A 292 11.66 12.98 18.74
C LEU A 292 11.46 12.28 20.08
N ILE A 293 10.44 11.43 20.17
CA ILE A 293 10.09 10.67 21.38
C ILE A 293 10.21 9.18 21.08
N GLY A 294 11.06 8.50 21.82
CA GLY A 294 11.07 7.04 21.87
C GLY A 294 10.27 6.53 23.06
N SER A 295 9.40 5.54 22.86
CA SER A 295 8.58 4.95 23.91
C SER A 295 8.53 3.43 23.86
N PHE A 296 8.35 2.79 25.02
CA PHE A 296 8.14 1.35 25.18
C PHE A 296 6.82 1.10 25.92
N LYS A 297 5.91 0.32 25.33
CA LYS A 297 4.53 0.08 25.81
C LYS A 297 3.77 1.38 26.11
N GLY A 298 3.97 2.40 25.27
CA GLY A 298 3.42 3.75 25.45
C GLY A 298 4.14 4.63 26.48
N ALA A 299 4.98 4.08 27.36
CA ALA A 299 5.77 4.86 28.30
C ALA A 299 6.99 5.50 27.61
N LYS A 300 7.16 6.81 27.77
CA LYS A 300 8.30 7.56 27.22
C LYS A 300 9.62 7.07 27.83
N VAL A 301 10.57 6.69 26.97
CA VAL A 301 11.92 6.24 27.33
C VAL A 301 12.94 7.35 27.13
N TYR A 302 12.85 8.08 26.01
CA TYR A 302 13.67 9.26 25.74
C TYR A 302 12.88 10.34 25.00
N GLU A 303 13.39 11.57 25.06
CA GLU A 303 12.94 12.69 24.26
C GLU A 303 14.15 13.53 23.82
N GLN A 304 14.18 13.94 22.56
CA GLN A 304 15.18 14.84 22.02
C GLN A 304 14.49 15.87 21.13
N GLN A 305 14.74 17.15 21.39
CA GLN A 305 14.29 18.25 20.54
C GLN A 305 15.44 18.68 19.63
N LEU A 306 15.15 18.82 18.35
CA LEU A 306 16.00 19.47 17.34
C LEU A 306 15.31 20.74 16.84
N SER A 307 16.09 21.72 16.42
CA SER A 307 15.58 22.98 15.87
C SER A 307 16.56 23.56 14.85
N GLY A 308 16.03 24.39 13.96
CA GLY A 308 16.81 25.07 12.93
C GLY A 308 15.99 26.13 12.21
N SER A 309 16.52 26.65 11.11
CA SER A 309 15.80 27.46 10.13
C SER A 309 15.89 26.78 8.76
N ILE A 310 14.83 26.92 7.96
CA ILE A 310 14.68 26.24 6.67
C ILE A 310 13.90 27.14 5.70
N LYS A 311 14.13 27.00 4.39
CA LYS A 311 13.40 27.70 3.32
C LYS A 311 12.28 26.83 2.71
N LYS A 312 11.33 27.42 1.98
CA LYS A 312 10.34 26.64 1.21
C LYS A 312 11.08 25.74 0.20
N GLY A 313 10.81 24.43 0.23
CA GLY A 313 11.42 23.41 -0.62
C GLY A 313 12.86 23.00 -0.24
N GLU A 314 13.45 23.62 0.79
CA GLU A 314 14.70 23.15 1.36
C GLU A 314 14.45 21.92 2.24
N ARG A 315 15.40 20.98 2.25
CA ARG A 315 15.33 19.76 3.05
C ARG A 315 16.52 19.66 4.00
N MET A 316 16.25 19.24 5.22
CA MET A 316 17.26 18.76 6.17
C MET A 316 16.97 17.30 6.54
N LYS A 317 17.95 16.62 7.13
CA LYS A 317 17.84 15.24 7.62
C LYS A 317 18.55 15.06 8.96
N THR A 318 18.14 14.07 9.73
CA THR A 318 18.90 13.52 10.86
C THR A 318 18.79 11.99 10.87
N ALA A 319 19.83 11.31 11.36
CA ALA A 319 19.80 9.88 11.63
C ALA A 319 19.47 9.63 13.11
N VAL A 320 18.40 8.90 13.37
CA VAL A 320 17.96 8.48 14.71
C VAL A 320 18.40 7.05 14.96
N THR A 321 19.13 6.83 16.05
CA THR A 321 19.57 5.51 16.51
C THR A 321 18.93 5.19 17.86
N GLN A 322 18.75 3.90 18.14
CA GLN A 322 18.10 3.42 19.36
C GLN A 322 18.95 2.39 20.09
N GLN A 323 19.06 2.56 21.41
CA GLN A 323 19.60 1.53 22.28
C GLN A 323 18.46 0.60 22.71
N LEU A 324 18.51 -0.64 22.20
CA LEU A 324 17.58 -1.71 22.56
C LEU A 324 18.20 -2.64 23.61
N ASP A 325 17.35 -3.19 24.48
CA ASP A 325 17.70 -4.21 25.46
C ASP A 325 18.20 -5.50 24.75
N PRO A 326 19.48 -5.90 24.89
CA PRO A 326 20.04 -7.02 24.14
C PRO A 326 19.30 -8.35 24.37
N ALA A 327 18.63 -8.52 25.50
CA ALA A 327 17.83 -9.72 25.81
C ALA A 327 16.53 -9.81 24.99
N THR A 328 16.13 -8.74 24.29
CA THR A 328 14.88 -8.67 23.49
C THR A 328 15.10 -8.17 22.06
N ALA A 329 16.25 -7.55 21.76
CA ALA A 329 16.54 -6.92 20.47
C ALA A 329 16.50 -7.85 19.24
N ALA A 330 16.52 -9.18 19.45
CA ALA A 330 16.35 -10.17 18.38
C ALA A 330 14.92 -10.19 17.79
N GLU A 331 13.91 -9.88 18.59
CA GLU A 331 12.49 -9.91 18.20
C GLU A 331 11.93 -8.51 18.06
N ARG A 332 11.92 -7.94 16.84
CA ARG A 332 11.47 -6.55 16.60
C ARG A 332 10.10 -6.20 17.25
N PRO A 333 9.07 -7.06 17.28
CA PRO A 333 7.79 -6.73 17.91
C PRO A 333 7.87 -6.58 19.45
N THR A 334 8.74 -7.34 20.13
CA THR A 334 8.86 -7.37 21.59
C THR A 334 10.06 -6.59 22.12
N ALA A 335 11.02 -6.25 21.24
CA ALA A 335 12.25 -5.52 21.51
C ALA A 335 12.00 -4.26 22.36
N ARG A 336 12.65 -4.20 23.52
CA ARG A 336 12.51 -3.14 24.51
C ARG A 336 13.51 -2.01 24.26
N LEU A 337 12.99 -0.81 24.11
CA LEU A 337 13.77 0.42 24.07
C LEU A 337 14.33 0.76 25.46
N GLN A 338 15.63 1.08 25.52
CA GLN A 338 16.33 1.58 26.71
C GLN A 338 16.81 3.04 26.53
N GLY A 339 16.98 3.51 25.30
CA GLY A 339 17.36 4.88 24.97
C GLY A 339 17.39 5.14 23.47
N GLY A 340 17.72 6.35 23.07
CA GLY A 340 18.01 6.68 21.68
C GLY A 340 18.64 8.07 21.55
N ASN A 341 19.18 8.34 20.37
CA ASN A 341 19.79 9.62 20.05
C ASN A 341 19.70 9.92 18.56
N ALA A 342 19.46 11.19 18.23
CA ALA A 342 19.45 11.71 16.88
C ALA A 342 20.67 12.60 16.62
N ALA A 343 21.30 12.41 15.46
CA ALA A 343 22.39 13.24 14.99
C ALA A 343 21.97 14.71 14.79
N PRO A 344 22.93 15.66 14.71
CA PRO A 344 22.64 17.02 14.23
C PRO A 344 21.91 17.03 12.89
N LEU A 345 21.19 18.12 12.61
CA LEU A 345 20.49 18.31 11.34
C LEU A 345 21.50 18.68 10.22
N GLU A 346 21.51 17.90 9.16
CA GLU A 346 22.31 18.11 7.95
C GLU A 346 21.42 18.53 6.77
N THR A 347 21.93 19.33 5.83
CA THR A 347 21.22 19.60 4.57
C THR A 347 21.06 18.33 3.73
N HIS A 348 19.90 18.14 3.09
CA HIS A 348 19.63 17.03 2.18
C HIS A 348 19.34 17.55 0.76
N THR A 349 20.28 17.35 -0.17
CA THR A 349 20.18 17.85 -1.56
C THR A 349 19.58 16.85 -2.54
N GLY A 350 19.11 15.70 -2.07
CA GLY A 350 18.54 14.64 -2.91
C GLY A 350 17.03 14.75 -3.15
N PRO A 351 16.46 13.85 -3.98
CA PRO A 351 15.03 13.59 -3.98
C PRO A 351 14.56 13.12 -2.59
N LEU A 352 13.24 13.07 -2.36
CA LEU A 352 12.71 12.39 -1.19
C LEU A 352 13.10 10.89 -1.26
N PRO A 353 13.60 10.30 -0.16
CA PRO A 353 13.95 8.88 -0.11
C PRO A 353 12.71 7.97 -0.11
N GLY A 354 12.92 6.71 -0.46
CA GLY A 354 11.86 5.72 -0.62
C GLY A 354 11.08 5.88 -1.92
N LYS A 355 10.09 5.00 -2.12
CA LYS A 355 9.20 5.02 -3.28
C LYS A 355 7.86 5.64 -2.88
N VAL A 356 7.52 6.76 -3.49
CA VAL A 356 6.28 7.50 -3.27
C VAL A 356 5.47 7.49 -4.56
N LEU A 357 4.25 6.99 -4.51
CA LEU A 357 3.37 6.85 -5.68
C LEU A 357 2.00 7.43 -5.34
N LEU A 358 1.71 8.56 -6.00
CA LEU A 358 0.54 9.39 -5.76
C LEU A 358 -0.60 8.99 -6.69
N SER A 359 -1.84 9.06 -6.21
CA SER A 359 -3.01 8.87 -7.08
C SER A 359 -3.14 10.01 -8.11
N PRO A 360 -3.95 9.84 -9.18
CA PRO A 360 -4.24 10.93 -10.11
C PRO A 360 -4.82 12.19 -9.44
N MET A 361 -5.57 12.03 -8.34
CA MET A 361 -6.09 13.15 -7.55
C MET A 361 -5.00 13.82 -6.71
N GLU A 362 -4.09 13.04 -6.12
CA GLU A 362 -2.94 13.57 -5.37
C GLU A 362 -1.93 14.28 -6.29
N LEU A 363 -1.70 13.78 -7.51
CA LEU A 363 -0.91 14.46 -8.54
C LEU A 363 -1.52 15.80 -8.97
N GLN A 364 -2.85 15.87 -9.10
CA GLN A 364 -3.55 17.14 -9.36
C GLN A 364 -3.41 18.12 -8.19
N ALA A 365 -3.41 17.64 -6.94
CA ALA A 365 -3.19 18.48 -5.77
C ALA A 365 -1.76 19.05 -5.72
N VAL A 366 -0.73 18.25 -6.00
CA VAL A 366 0.67 18.74 -6.05
C VAL A 366 0.88 19.71 -7.20
N GLY A 367 0.30 19.45 -8.37
CA GLY A 367 0.45 20.27 -9.57
C GLY A 367 -0.14 21.69 -9.50
N GLY A 368 -0.76 22.07 -8.38
CA GLY A 368 -1.37 23.39 -8.16
C GLY A 368 -0.80 24.20 -6.97
N MET A 369 0.39 23.87 -6.44
CA MET A 369 1.01 24.48 -5.23
C MET A 369 2.37 25.18 -5.46
#